data_AF-A0A438MZG1-F1
#
_entry.id   AF-A0A438MZG1-F1
#
_cell.length_a   1.000
_cell.length_b   1.000
_cell.length_c   1.000
_cell.angle_alpha   90.00
_cell.angle_beta   90.00
_cell.angle_gamma   90.00
#
_symmetry.space_group_name_H-M   'P 1'
#
loop_
_entity.id
_entity.type
_entity.pdbx_description
1 polymer ?
#
loop_
_entity_poly.entity_id
_entity_poly.type
_entity_poly.pdbx_seq_one_letter_code
_entity_poly.pdbx_strand_id
1 'polypeptide(L)'
;MVQTPQQRRANEKYAKGVEKRAGKPESAYKKKEARKSPVGVIAVVALIFVVIAPLLIEQLRLMPAVWGFFLDFLAKIGLISR
;
A
#
# COMPACT_ATOMS: atom_id res chain seq x y z
N MET A 1 48.72 26.49 20.09
CA MET A 1 49.40 25.31 20.66
C MET A 1 49.37 24.21 19.61
N VAL A 2 50.54 23.74 19.16
CA VAL A 2 50.65 22.67 18.17
C VAL A 2 50.80 21.34 18.92
N GLN A 3 50.07 20.31 18.50
CA GLN A 3 50.17 19.00 19.13
C GLN A 3 51.59 18.45 18.97
N THR A 4 52.16 17.96 20.07
CA THR A 4 53.47 17.32 20.04
C THR A 4 53.40 15.98 19.31
N PRO A 5 54.49 15.49 18.72
CA PRO A 5 54.52 14.15 18.12
C PRO A 5 54.10 13.04 19.08
N GLN A 6 54.34 13.24 20.38
CA GLN A 6 53.91 12.32 21.44
C GLN A 6 52.39 12.34 21.63
N GLN A 7 51.76 13.51 21.64
CA GLN A 7 50.29 13.62 21.68
C GLN A 7 49.65 12.98 20.45
N ARG A 8 50.25 13.13 19.27
CA ARG A 8 49.73 12.50 18.05
C ARG A 8 49.72 10.98 18.16
N ARG A 9 50.83 10.39 18.63
CA ARG A 9 50.93 8.93 18.87
C ARG A 9 49.97 8.45 19.98
N ALA A 10 49.75 9.24 21.03
CA ALA A 10 48.81 8.92 22.09
C ALA A 10 47.36 8.92 21.58
N ASN A 11 46.98 9.92 20.78
CA ASN A 11 45.67 10.01 20.16
C ASN A 11 45.42 8.86 19.19
N GLU A 12 46.43 8.49 18.38
CA GLU A 12 46.34 7.33 17.47
C GLU A 12 46.15 6.01 18.24
N LYS A 13 46.83 5.81 19.38
CA LYS A 13 46.63 4.62 20.24
C LYS A 13 45.24 4.59 20.87
N TYR A 14 44.75 5.73 21.33
CA TYR A 14 43.42 5.85 21.91
C TYR A 14 42.33 5.58 20.88
N ALA A 15 42.43 6.20 19.69
CA ALA A 15 41.49 5.99 18.58
C ALA A 15 41.36 4.50 18.21
N LYS A 16 42.49 3.79 18.05
CA LYS A 16 42.50 2.34 17.79
C LYS A 16 41.85 1.52 18.92
N GLY A 17 41.98 1.98 20.17
CA GLY A 17 41.34 1.35 21.33
C GLY A 17 39.82 1.55 21.35
N VAL A 18 39.36 2.75 20.96
CA VAL A 18 37.93 3.09 20.85
C VAL A 18 37.29 2.35 19.68
N GLU A 19 37.93 2.29 18.52
CA GLU A 19 37.45 1.54 17.35
C GLU A 19 37.25 0.05 17.65
N LYS A 20 38.15 -0.58 18.41
CA LYS A 20 38.02 -1.98 18.83
C LYS A 20 36.86 -2.22 19.80
N ARG A 21 36.44 -1.21 20.57
CA ARG A 21 35.36 -1.28 21.57
C ARG A 21 34.01 -0.84 21.04
N ALA A 22 33.99 0.01 20.00
CA ALA A 22 32.80 0.61 19.43
C ALA A 22 31.87 -0.37 18.70
N GLY A 23 32.28 -1.62 18.49
CA GLY A 23 31.47 -2.61 17.79
C GLY A 23 31.24 -2.25 16.31
N LYS A 24 30.21 -2.83 15.70
CA LYS A 24 29.84 -2.49 14.31
C LYS A 24 29.09 -1.15 14.29
N PRO A 25 29.42 -0.21 13.39
CA PRO A 25 28.73 1.07 13.32
C PRO A 25 27.24 0.87 13.04
N GLU A 26 26.38 1.77 13.54
CA GLU A 26 24.93 1.70 13.31
C GLU A 26 24.57 1.67 11.81
N SER A 27 25.40 2.28 10.97
CA SER A 27 25.30 2.24 9.50
C SER A 27 25.54 0.84 8.89
N ALA A 28 26.15 -0.08 9.62
CA ALA A 28 26.34 -1.47 9.21
C ALA A 28 25.08 -2.33 9.46
N TYR A 29 24.12 -1.85 10.26
CA TYR A 29 22.85 -2.52 10.42
C TYR A 29 21.96 -2.22 9.21
N LYS A 30 21.88 -3.16 8.27
CA LYS A 30 20.90 -3.09 7.19
C LYS A 30 19.51 -3.02 7.82
N LYS A 31 18.81 -1.91 7.56
CA LYS A 31 17.41 -1.70 7.95
C LYS A 31 16.62 -2.93 7.51
N LYS A 32 15.94 -3.60 8.44
CA LYS A 32 15.13 -4.79 8.13
C LYS A 32 14.15 -4.40 7.02
N GLU A 33 14.31 -4.98 5.85
CA GLU A 33 13.38 -4.75 4.75
C GLU A 33 11.98 -5.18 5.18
N ALA A 34 11.00 -4.33 4.89
CA ALA A 34 9.60 -4.67 5.15
C ALA A 34 9.26 -5.92 4.35
N ARG A 35 8.85 -6.98 5.05
CA ARG A 35 8.40 -8.22 4.41
C ARG A 35 7.18 -7.89 3.56
N LYS A 36 7.31 -8.05 2.24
CA LYS A 36 6.18 -7.88 1.32
C LYS A 36 5.13 -8.94 1.60
N SER A 37 3.85 -8.57 1.48
CA SER A 37 2.74 -9.51 1.52
C SER A 37 2.94 -10.61 0.47
N PRO A 38 2.68 -11.89 0.77
CA PRO A 38 2.73 -12.97 -0.22
C PRO A 38 1.63 -12.81 -1.28
N VAL A 39 0.57 -12.06 -0.98
CA VAL A 39 -0.52 -11.77 -1.90
C VAL A 39 -0.35 -10.36 -2.45
N GLY A 40 -0.22 -10.27 -3.78
CA GLY A 40 -0.14 -8.99 -4.50
C GLY A 40 -1.48 -8.28 -4.58
N VAL A 41 -1.44 -6.96 -4.78
CA VAL A 41 -2.63 -6.10 -4.87
C VAL A 41 -3.60 -6.57 -5.96
N ILE A 42 -3.08 -7.01 -7.11
CA ILE A 42 -3.90 -7.50 -8.24
C ILE A 42 -4.77 -8.69 -7.81
N ALA A 43 -4.25 -9.62 -7.01
CA ALA A 43 -5.00 -10.78 -6.54
C ALA A 43 -6.12 -10.36 -5.57
N VAL A 44 -5.87 -9.38 -4.70
CA VAL A 44 -6.88 -8.84 -3.79
C VAL A 44 -8.00 -8.15 -4.58
N VAL A 45 -7.64 -7.31 -5.56
CA VAL A 45 -8.63 -6.62 -6.41
C VAL A 45 -9.46 -7.61 -7.22
N ALA A 46 -8.84 -8.65 -7.78
CA ALA A 46 -9.55 -9.69 -8.51
C ALA A 46 -10.56 -10.43 -7.63
N LEU A 47 -10.17 -10.79 -6.41
CA LEU A 47 -11.09 -11.45 -5.46
C LEU A 47 -12.28 -10.56 -5.11
N ILE A 48 -12.05 -9.28 -4.84
CA ILE A 48 -13.13 -8.32 -4.57
C ILE A 48 -14.06 -8.23 -5.78
N PHE A 49 -13.50 -8.16 -6.99
CA PHE A 49 -14.30 -8.10 -8.21
C PHE A 49 -15.16 -9.35 -8.41
N VAL A 50 -14.61 -10.55 -8.21
CA VAL A 50 -15.38 -11.82 -8.33
C VAL A 50 -16.56 -11.87 -7.37
N VAL A 51 -16.43 -11.28 -6.17
CA VAL A 51 -17.51 -11.24 -5.19
C VAL A 51 -18.53 -10.15 -5.50
N ILE A 52 -18.09 -8.95 -5.88
CA ILE A 52 -18.97 -7.77 -6.02
C ILE A 52 -19.62 -7.68 -7.41
N ALA A 53 -18.91 -8.00 -8.49
CA ALA A 53 -19.42 -7.87 -9.85
C ALA A 53 -20.75 -8.62 -10.10
N PRO A 54 -20.94 -9.88 -9.68
CA PRO A 54 -22.22 -10.57 -9.90
C PRO A 54 -23.38 -9.91 -9.14
N LEU A 55 -23.14 -9.36 -7.95
CA LEU A 55 -24.16 -8.66 -7.17
C LEU A 55 -24.63 -7.37 -7.87
N LEU A 56 -23.71 -6.68 -8.55
CA LEU A 56 -24.04 -5.51 -9.37
C LEU A 56 -24.78 -5.92 -10.65
N ILE A 57 -24.35 -7.00 -11.31
CA ILE A 57 -24.98 -7.52 -12.51
C ILE A 57 -26.40 -8.01 -12.22
N GLU A 58 -26.68 -8.54 -11.03
CA GLU A 58 -28.03 -8.96 -10.63
C GLU A 58 -29.05 -7.81 -10.68
N GLN A 59 -28.63 -6.57 -10.41
CA GLN A 59 -29.52 -5.40 -10.51
C GLN A 59 -29.98 -5.15 -11.96
N LEU A 60 -29.18 -5.52 -12.95
CA LEU A 60 -29.58 -5.43 -14.36
C LEU A 60 -30.75 -6.35 -14.68
N ARG A 61 -30.98 -7.42 -13.91
CA ARG A 61 -32.16 -8.29 -14.09
C ARG A 61 -33.46 -7.57 -13.78
N LEU A 62 -33.43 -6.52 -12.96
CA LEU A 62 -34.59 -5.69 -12.65
C LEU A 62 -34.88 -4.66 -13.76
N MET A 63 -33.95 -4.41 -14.70
CA MET A 63 -34.11 -3.43 -15.76
C MET A 63 -35.43 -3.56 -16.54
N PRO A 64 -35.88 -4.75 -16.98
CA PRO A 64 -37.13 -4.86 -17.73
C PRO A 64 -38.35 -4.47 -16.89
N ALA A 65 -38.35 -4.83 -15.60
CA ALA A 65 -39.43 -4.49 -14.67
C ALA A 65 -39.45 -2.99 -14.35
N VAL A 66 -38.28 -2.40 -14.12
CA VAL A 66 -38.11 -0.95 -13.92
C VAL A 66 -38.56 -0.19 -15.17
N TRP A 67 -38.18 -0.66 -16.37
CA TRP A 67 -38.60 -0.07 -17.63
C TRP A 67 -40.12 -0.15 -17.83
N GLY A 68 -40.72 -1.31 -17.55
CA GLY A 68 -42.17 -1.48 -17.57
C GLY A 68 -42.89 -0.52 -16.61
N PHE A 69 -42.39 -0.41 -15.38
CA PHE A 69 -42.92 0.55 -14.40
C PHE A 69 -42.81 2.00 -14.89
N PHE A 70 -41.69 2.39 -15.48
CA PHE A 70 -41.51 3.74 -16.04
C PHE A 70 -42.46 4.00 -17.20
N LEU A 71 -42.62 3.06 -18.13
CA LEU A 71 -43.56 3.19 -19.25
C LEU A 71 -45.01 3.27 -18.77
N ASP A 72 -45.40 2.45 -17.79
CA ASP A 72 -46.73 2.49 -17.19
C ASP A 72 -46.99 3.81 -16.45
N PHE A 73 -45.97 4.36 -15.79
CA PHE A 73 -46.04 5.68 -15.17
C PHE A 73 -46.23 6.78 -16.21
N LEU A 74 -45.46 6.76 -17.30
CA LEU A 74 -45.57 7.72 -18.41
C LEU A 74 -46.91 7.64 -19.13
N ALA A 75 -47.45 6.43 -19.31
CA ALA A 75 -48.78 6.23 -19.86
C ALA A 75 -49.87 6.78 -18.93
N LYS A 76 -49.73 6.58 -17.62
CA LYS A 76 -50.69 7.07 -16.62
C LYS A 76 -50.79 8.60 -16.56
N ILE A 77 -49.69 9.30 -16.83
CA ILE A 77 -49.67 10.77 -16.91
C ILE A 77 -50.01 11.29 -18.32
N GLY A 78 -50.38 10.41 -19.25
CA GLY A 78 -50.81 10.78 -20.61
C GLY A 78 -49.68 11.19 -21.56
N LEU A 79 -48.42 10.91 -21.21
CA LEU A 79 -47.26 11.30 -22.01
C LEU A 79 -47.00 10.30 -23.16
N ILE A 80 -47.46 9.06 -23.02
CA ILE A 80 -47.27 7.96 -23.98
C ILE A 80 -48.60 7.21 -24.16
N SER A 81 -48.94 6.86 -25.41
CA SER A 81 -50.03 5.91 -25.69
C SER A 81 -49.52 4.49 -25.52
N ARG A 82 -50.26 3.66 -24.78
CA ARG A 82 -50.08 2.20 -24.79
C ARG A 82 -50.36 1.61 -26.17
#